data_AF-A0AA96UJ75-F1
#
_entry.id   AF-A0AA96UJ75-F1
#
_cell.length_a   1.000
_cell.length_b   1.000
_cell.length_c   1.000
_cell.angle_alpha   90.00
_cell.angle_beta   90.00
_cell.angle_gamma   90.00
#
_symmetry.space_group_name_H-M   'P 1'
#
loop_
_entity.id
_entity.type
_entity.pdbx_description
1 polymer ?
#
loop_
_entity_poly.entity_id
_entity_poly.type
_entity_poly.pdbx_seq_one_letter_code
_entity_poly.pdbx_strand_id
1 'polypeptide(L)'
;MVAAIEAELLRRSAATLPEPPEVALLDEALTGLAVPFAERSASRALVSVPRGSTLPLPPGDRLRLFLHWVQPDQQRVDLDLSVALYDAGWNSRGRCDYTQLTFGRRAAVHSGDYVSAPPPKGASEFVDLDFAALEAAGARYAVMVVFSYNDVPFDRLPEAFTGFAGLDDARPGGSPLSARAVRQRMDLTGDAKVSVPLIVDLAERRFTWTDLNTTATSGYHSVARHGDTIAALCGDVLDHFAPDRRATLWDVACARAAHATGEVLVRGLDGAVRRWRREPAEPVGGFAERLRLRHAPDGPPVTVPLPELLAGRRAFLALLDADLPVPPASTASCTACTRARWTPPRTPCAASPRATWSPPSPRPREPGRALAYSGGHASRRPAPSRSLSGRPATS
;
A
#
# COMPACT_ATOMS: atom_id res chain seq x y z
N MET A 1 -17.55 27.84 -10.41
CA MET A 1 -16.19 27.32 -10.73
C MET A 1 -16.21 25.82 -11.02
N VAL A 2 -16.74 24.97 -10.11
CA VAL A 2 -16.85 23.50 -10.33
C VAL A 2 -17.63 23.14 -11.60
N ALA A 3 -18.83 23.71 -11.79
CA ALA A 3 -19.67 23.44 -12.98
C ALA A 3 -19.00 23.79 -14.32
N ALA A 4 -18.13 24.81 -14.35
CA ALA A 4 -17.39 25.19 -15.57
C ALA A 4 -16.26 24.20 -15.89
N ILE A 5 -15.60 23.66 -14.86
CA ILE A 5 -14.59 22.59 -15.00
C ILE A 5 -15.26 21.29 -15.46
N GLU A 6 -16.42 20.95 -14.89
CA GLU A 6 -17.19 19.77 -15.31
C GLU A 6 -17.69 19.89 -16.75
N ALA A 7 -18.21 21.07 -17.15
CA ALA A 7 -18.59 21.32 -18.53
C ALA A 7 -17.40 21.24 -19.50
N GLU A 8 -16.21 21.71 -19.10
CA GLU A 8 -14.97 21.58 -19.87
C GLU A 8 -14.52 20.11 -20.00
N LEU A 9 -14.54 19.34 -18.92
CA LEU A 9 -14.20 17.91 -18.91
C LEU A 9 -15.13 17.12 -19.83
N LEU A 10 -16.44 17.37 -19.77
CA LEU A 10 -17.42 16.78 -20.66
C LEU A 10 -17.13 17.13 -22.13
N ARG A 11 -16.85 18.41 -22.43
CA ARG A 11 -16.54 18.88 -23.79
C ARG A 11 -15.28 18.23 -24.37
N ARG A 12 -14.20 18.12 -23.58
CA ARG A 12 -12.94 17.49 -24.03
C ARG A 12 -13.08 15.99 -24.24
N SER A 13 -13.89 15.33 -23.41
CA SER A 13 -14.19 13.90 -23.55
C SER A 13 -14.87 13.56 -24.88
N ALA A 14 -15.68 14.50 -25.41
CA ALA A 14 -16.31 14.40 -26.73
C ALA A 14 -15.31 14.30 -27.88
N ALA A 15 -14.20 15.04 -27.79
CA ALA A 15 -13.27 15.26 -28.89
C ALA A 15 -12.31 14.08 -29.14
N THR A 16 -12.33 13.03 -28.30
CA THR A 16 -11.29 11.99 -28.29
C THR A 16 -11.72 10.64 -28.88
N LEU A 17 -13.00 10.45 -29.24
CA LEU A 17 -13.49 9.20 -29.84
C LEU A 17 -13.92 9.44 -31.29
N PRO A 18 -13.32 8.74 -32.29
CA PRO A 18 -13.67 8.91 -33.70
C PRO A 18 -15.15 8.63 -33.99
N GLU A 19 -15.71 7.68 -33.24
CA GLU A 19 -17.12 7.34 -33.29
C GLU A 19 -17.64 7.08 -31.87
N PRO A 20 -18.90 7.43 -31.55
CA PRO A 20 -19.47 7.26 -30.21
C PRO A 20 -19.77 5.78 -29.91
N PRO A 21 -19.44 5.26 -28.72
CA PRO A 21 -19.74 3.88 -28.32
C PRO A 21 -21.26 3.67 -28.18
N GLU A 22 -21.70 2.45 -28.45
CA GLU A 22 -23.09 2.03 -28.26
C GLU A 22 -23.42 1.80 -26.79
N VAL A 23 -22.43 1.40 -25.98
CA VAL A 23 -22.58 1.09 -24.55
C VAL A 23 -21.31 1.44 -23.78
N ALA A 24 -21.47 1.81 -22.51
CA ALA A 24 -20.37 1.91 -21.56
C ALA A 24 -20.52 0.85 -20.48
N LEU A 25 -19.41 0.26 -20.05
CA LEU A 25 -19.34 -0.58 -18.86
C LEU A 25 -18.34 0.03 -17.88
N LEU A 26 -18.82 0.31 -16.67
CA LEU A 26 -18.06 0.94 -15.60
C LEU A 26 -17.97 0.01 -14.39
N ASP A 27 -16.78 -0.10 -13.80
CA ASP A 27 -16.61 -0.72 -12.49
C ASP A 27 -16.83 0.29 -11.38
N GLU A 28 -17.72 -0.04 -10.44
CA GLU A 28 -17.96 0.78 -9.26
C GLU A 28 -16.68 0.95 -8.41
N ALA A 29 -15.80 -0.05 -8.43
CA ALA A 29 -14.53 -0.06 -7.72
C ALA A 29 -13.57 1.09 -8.12
N LEU A 30 -13.80 1.75 -9.26
CA LEU A 30 -13.07 2.96 -9.64
C LEU A 30 -13.27 4.13 -8.68
N THR A 31 -14.28 4.07 -7.80
CA THR A 31 -14.50 5.05 -6.71
C THR A 31 -13.34 5.06 -5.73
N GLY A 32 -12.65 3.92 -5.61
CA GLY A 32 -11.46 3.81 -4.79
C GLY A 32 -10.21 4.43 -5.42
N LEU A 33 -10.21 4.72 -6.72
CA LEU A 33 -9.03 5.22 -7.41
C LEU A 33 -9.04 6.73 -7.52
N ALA A 34 -8.06 7.39 -6.89
CA ALA A 34 -7.89 8.83 -7.02
C ALA A 34 -7.47 9.19 -8.47
N VAL A 35 -7.94 10.32 -8.98
CA VAL A 35 -7.39 10.87 -10.23
C VAL A 35 -5.93 11.27 -9.96
N PRO A 36 -4.95 10.80 -10.78
CA PRO A 36 -3.56 11.16 -10.58
C PRO A 36 -3.37 12.68 -10.60
N PHE A 37 -2.72 13.23 -9.56
CA PHE A 37 -2.35 14.64 -9.49
C PHE A 37 -0.83 14.71 -9.28
N ALA A 38 -0.12 15.28 -10.25
CA ALA A 38 1.34 15.43 -10.26
C ALA A 38 2.11 14.11 -10.02
N GLU A 39 2.32 13.31 -11.07
CA GLU A 39 3.06 12.03 -11.05
C GLU A 39 4.59 12.17 -10.84
N ARG A 40 5.09 13.35 -10.44
CA ARG A 40 6.54 13.62 -10.32
C ARG A 40 7.24 12.84 -9.20
N SER A 41 6.49 12.21 -8.29
CA SER A 41 7.04 11.52 -7.11
C SER A 41 6.53 10.08 -6.92
N ALA A 42 5.94 9.45 -7.92
CA ALA A 42 5.43 8.08 -7.79
C ALA A 42 6.57 7.06 -7.92
N SER A 43 6.67 6.15 -6.94
CA SER A 43 7.61 5.01 -7.03
C SER A 43 7.17 4.01 -8.10
N ARG A 44 8.13 3.33 -8.73
CA ARG A 44 7.83 2.27 -9.70
C ARG A 44 7.10 1.14 -8.98
N ALA A 45 5.89 0.81 -9.43
CA ALA A 45 5.07 -0.23 -8.85
C ALA A 45 4.67 -1.29 -9.89
N LEU A 46 4.40 -2.52 -9.44
CA LEU A 46 3.88 -3.60 -10.29
C LEU A 46 2.53 -3.21 -10.93
N VAL A 47 1.74 -2.45 -10.16
CA VAL A 47 0.48 -1.82 -10.59
C VAL A 47 0.53 -0.38 -10.09
N SER A 48 0.53 0.60 -11.00
CA SER A 48 0.64 2.02 -10.64
C SER A 48 -0.68 2.52 -10.07
N VAL A 49 -0.81 2.45 -8.74
CA VAL A 49 -1.96 2.96 -8.02
C VAL A 49 -1.64 4.38 -7.55
N PRO A 50 -2.43 5.41 -7.92
CA PRO A 50 -2.19 6.77 -7.47
C PRO A 50 -2.23 6.85 -5.96
N ARG A 51 -1.33 7.64 -5.36
CA ARG A 51 -1.33 7.93 -3.91
C ARG A 51 -2.73 8.32 -3.45
N GLY A 52 -3.14 7.74 -2.32
CA GLY A 52 -4.44 7.97 -1.71
C GLY A 52 -5.56 7.08 -2.24
N SER A 53 -5.31 6.33 -3.32
CA SER A 53 -6.29 5.37 -3.79
C SER A 53 -6.48 4.26 -2.76
N THR A 54 -7.72 3.85 -2.60
CA THR A 54 -8.15 2.83 -1.66
C THR A 54 -8.80 1.70 -2.43
N LEU A 55 -8.30 0.47 -2.25
CA LEU A 55 -8.76 -0.70 -2.98
C LEU A 55 -9.12 -1.83 -2.02
N PRO A 56 -10.04 -2.74 -2.41
CA PRO A 56 -10.35 -3.90 -1.60
C PRO A 56 -9.11 -4.77 -1.39
N LEU A 57 -8.99 -5.35 -0.19
CA LEU A 57 -8.00 -6.38 0.07
C LEU A 57 -8.31 -7.63 -0.77
N PRO A 58 -7.30 -8.46 -1.08
CA PRO A 58 -7.55 -9.76 -1.69
C PRO A 58 -8.48 -10.59 -0.79
N PRO A 59 -9.29 -11.50 -1.38
CA PRO A 59 -10.14 -12.39 -0.61
C PRO A 59 -9.30 -13.25 0.35
N GLY A 60 -9.89 -13.58 1.50
CA GLY A 60 -9.26 -14.31 2.58
C GLY A 60 -9.14 -13.48 3.86
N ASP A 61 -8.70 -14.13 4.94
CA ASP A 61 -8.58 -13.51 6.28
C ASP A 61 -7.15 -13.17 6.67
N ARG A 62 -6.20 -13.36 5.74
CA ARG A 62 -4.77 -13.19 5.99
C ARG A 62 -4.05 -12.45 4.89
N LEU A 63 -3.10 -11.62 5.32
CA LEU A 63 -2.22 -10.86 4.46
C LEU A 63 -0.77 -11.13 4.83
N ARG A 64 0.10 -11.29 3.85
CA ARG A 64 1.55 -11.25 4.05
C ARG A 64 2.10 -9.96 3.49
N LEU A 65 2.65 -9.13 4.37
CA LEU A 65 3.51 -8.03 4.00
C LEU A 65 4.91 -8.56 3.75
N PHE A 66 5.65 -7.95 2.82
CA PHE A 66 7.02 -8.34 2.53
C PHE A 66 7.92 -7.13 2.25
N LEU A 67 9.19 -7.31 2.58
CA LEU A 67 10.30 -6.43 2.26
C LEU A 67 11.42 -7.28 1.67
N HIS A 68 12.06 -6.79 0.61
CA HIS A 68 13.28 -7.38 0.08
C HIS A 68 14.27 -6.29 -0.27
N TRP A 69 15.55 -6.55 -0.02
CA TRP A 69 16.62 -5.67 -0.45
C TRP A 69 17.91 -6.43 -0.70
N VAL A 70 18.78 -5.80 -1.49
CA VAL A 70 20.17 -6.17 -1.72
C VAL A 70 21.02 -4.99 -1.30
N GLN A 71 22.02 -5.23 -0.46
CA GLN A 71 22.95 -4.19 -0.02
C GLN A 71 24.12 -4.04 -1.01
N PRO A 72 24.79 -2.87 -1.08
CA PRO A 72 26.04 -2.71 -1.82
C PRO A 72 27.18 -3.56 -1.25
N ASP A 73 28.14 -3.99 -2.07
CA ASP A 73 29.26 -4.88 -1.66
C ASP A 73 30.05 -4.39 -0.45
N GLN A 74 30.18 -3.07 -0.29
CA GLN A 74 31.03 -2.43 0.74
C GLN A 74 30.23 -1.74 1.84
N GLN A 75 28.90 -1.88 1.86
CA GLN A 75 28.04 -1.23 2.85
C GLN A 75 26.98 -2.20 3.36
N ARG A 76 27.04 -2.53 4.66
CA ARG A 76 25.93 -3.20 5.32
C ARG A 76 24.72 -2.28 5.28
N VAL A 77 23.57 -2.80 4.88
CA VAL A 77 22.28 -2.09 4.93
C VAL A 77 21.30 -2.93 5.71
N ASP A 78 20.66 -2.28 6.66
CA ASP A 78 19.75 -2.85 7.63
C ASP A 78 18.38 -2.21 7.44
N LEU A 79 17.48 -2.92 6.75
CA LEU A 79 16.12 -2.45 6.52
C LEU A 79 15.16 -3.27 7.39
N ASP A 80 14.30 -2.60 8.13
CA ASP A 80 13.28 -3.23 8.96
C ASP A 80 11.91 -3.17 8.29
N LEU A 81 11.22 -4.30 8.21
CA LEU A 81 9.78 -4.35 8.00
C LEU A 81 9.08 -4.17 9.36
N SER A 82 8.11 -3.26 9.42
CA SER A 82 7.38 -2.98 10.65
C SER A 82 5.89 -2.81 10.38
N VAL A 83 5.08 -3.18 11.37
CA VAL A 83 3.64 -2.92 11.39
C VAL A 83 3.27 -2.18 12.66
N ALA A 84 2.71 -0.98 12.51
CA ALA A 84 2.12 -0.22 13.60
C ALA A 84 0.60 -0.43 13.61
N LEU A 85 0.03 -0.69 14.79
CA LEU A 85 -1.38 -1.03 14.95
C LEU A 85 -2.10 0.08 15.70
N TYR A 86 -3.24 0.54 15.16
CA TYR A 86 -4.05 1.60 15.75
C TYR A 86 -5.54 1.24 15.78
N ASP A 87 -6.28 1.83 16.71
CA ASP A 87 -7.75 1.79 16.68
C ASP A 87 -8.35 2.87 15.76
N ALA A 88 -9.68 2.94 15.72
CA ALA A 88 -10.42 3.92 14.92
C ALA A 88 -10.13 5.39 15.28
N GLY A 89 -9.67 5.65 16.50
CA GLY A 89 -9.27 6.98 16.96
C GLY A 89 -7.77 7.24 16.83
N TRP A 90 -7.05 6.43 16.05
CA TRP A 90 -5.59 6.50 15.88
C TRP A 90 -4.78 6.29 17.18
N ASN A 91 -5.37 5.73 18.23
CA ASN A 91 -4.63 5.38 19.43
C ASN A 91 -3.84 4.10 19.19
N SER A 92 -2.58 4.08 19.62
CA SER A 92 -1.71 2.91 19.47
C SER A 92 -2.28 1.69 20.19
N ARG A 93 -2.34 0.56 19.48
CA ARG A 93 -2.71 -0.76 20.00
C ARG A 93 -1.51 -1.70 20.11
N GLY A 94 -0.39 -1.33 19.50
CA GLY A 94 0.86 -2.06 19.57
C GLY A 94 1.57 -2.06 18.24
N ARG A 95 2.49 -3.02 18.09
CA ARG A 95 3.32 -3.15 16.89
C ARG A 95 3.80 -4.59 16.70
N CYS A 96 4.21 -4.89 15.48
CA CYS A 96 4.96 -6.08 15.11
C CYS A 96 6.18 -5.63 14.30
N ASP A 97 7.37 -5.71 14.90
CA ASP A 97 8.64 -5.22 14.34
C ASP A 97 9.81 -6.07 14.85
N TYR A 98 11.05 -5.71 14.50
CA TYR A 98 12.27 -6.40 14.94
C TYR A 98 12.42 -6.51 16.47
N THR A 99 11.82 -5.58 17.24
CA THR A 99 11.84 -5.61 18.72
C THR A 99 10.74 -6.49 19.31
N GLN A 100 9.65 -6.71 18.56
CA GLN A 100 8.49 -7.48 18.97
C GLN A 100 7.95 -8.28 17.78
N LEU A 101 8.52 -9.47 17.56
CA LEU A 101 8.24 -10.33 16.41
C LEU A 101 6.82 -10.90 16.38
N THR A 102 6.05 -10.78 17.47
CA THR A 102 4.66 -11.25 17.53
C THR A 102 3.79 -10.27 18.30
N PHE A 103 2.60 -10.00 17.78
CA PHE A 103 1.57 -9.22 18.47
C PHE A 103 0.34 -10.07 18.80
N GLY A 104 -0.24 -9.84 19.99
CA GLY A 104 -1.41 -10.57 20.48
C GLY A 104 -1.19 -12.09 20.55
N ARG A 105 -2.26 -12.87 20.38
CA ARG A 105 -2.17 -14.34 20.25
C ARG A 105 -1.77 -14.73 18.82
N ARG A 106 -0.64 -14.21 18.34
CA ARG A 106 -0.13 -14.34 16.96
C ARG A 106 -1.05 -13.69 15.92
N ALA A 107 -1.66 -12.57 16.27
CA ALA A 107 -2.48 -11.76 15.37
C ALA A 107 -1.63 -11.08 14.28
N ALA A 108 -0.38 -10.73 14.63
CA ALA A 108 0.66 -10.43 13.65
C ALA A 108 1.93 -11.23 13.99
N VAL A 109 2.63 -11.71 12.97
CA VAL A 109 3.84 -12.54 13.12
C VAL A 109 4.91 -12.10 12.12
N HIS A 110 6.04 -11.63 12.64
CA HIS A 110 7.25 -11.32 11.88
C HIS A 110 8.08 -12.58 11.59
N SER A 111 8.74 -12.64 10.44
CA SER A 111 9.60 -13.77 10.05
C SER A 111 10.94 -13.85 10.79
N GLY A 112 11.24 -12.86 11.65
CA GLY A 112 12.59 -12.58 12.14
C GLY A 112 13.22 -11.37 11.43
N ASP A 113 14.32 -10.90 11.99
CA ASP A 113 15.02 -9.66 11.64
C ASP A 113 16.35 -10.01 10.93
N TYR A 114 16.54 -9.48 9.72
CA TYR A 114 17.75 -9.62 8.93
C TYR A 114 18.53 -8.31 8.86
N VAL A 115 19.61 -8.22 9.64
CA VAL A 115 20.42 -6.99 9.71
C VAL A 115 21.42 -6.77 8.56
N SER A 116 21.43 -7.64 7.54
CA SER A 116 22.32 -7.56 6.37
C SER A 116 21.80 -8.37 5.18
N ALA A 117 22.06 -7.89 3.97
CA ALA A 117 21.52 -8.44 2.72
C ALA A 117 22.55 -8.54 1.58
N PRO A 118 23.64 -9.32 1.74
CA PRO A 118 24.70 -9.38 0.75
C PRO A 118 24.23 -9.93 -0.62
N PRO A 119 24.78 -9.43 -1.74
CA PRO A 119 24.54 -10.04 -3.04
C PRO A 119 25.11 -11.47 -3.10
N PRO A 120 24.60 -12.32 -4.01
CA PRO A 120 23.57 -12.03 -5.00
C PRO A 120 22.13 -12.24 -4.48
N LYS A 121 21.97 -12.72 -3.23
CA LYS A 121 20.67 -13.19 -2.73
C LYS A 121 19.84 -12.10 -2.07
N GLY A 122 20.48 -11.09 -1.48
CA GLY A 122 19.79 -10.11 -0.65
C GLY A 122 19.20 -10.73 0.62
N ALA A 123 18.26 -10.03 1.23
CA ALA A 123 17.47 -10.49 2.37
C ALA A 123 15.98 -10.18 2.16
N SER A 124 15.12 -10.94 2.84
CA SER A 124 13.68 -10.70 2.84
C SER A 124 13.08 -10.88 4.21
N GLU A 125 12.19 -9.97 4.55
CA GLU A 125 11.37 -10.01 5.76
C GLU A 125 9.90 -10.09 5.40
N PHE A 126 9.13 -10.72 6.29
CA PHE A 126 7.70 -10.91 6.13
C PHE A 126 6.97 -10.62 7.44
N VAL A 127 5.78 -10.04 7.34
CA VAL A 127 4.82 -9.96 8.44
C VAL A 127 3.49 -10.52 7.99
N ASP A 128 3.05 -11.59 8.65
CA ASP A 128 1.73 -12.18 8.47
C ASP A 128 0.74 -11.49 9.39
N LEU A 129 -0.39 -11.03 8.83
CA LEU A 129 -1.50 -10.41 9.53
C LEU A 129 -2.71 -11.33 9.47
N ASP A 130 -3.32 -11.60 10.61
CA ASP A 130 -4.61 -12.30 10.74
C ASP A 130 -5.68 -11.26 11.09
N PHE A 131 -6.59 -11.00 10.15
CA PHE A 131 -7.48 -9.85 10.24
C PHE A 131 -8.44 -9.96 11.44
N ALA A 132 -9.08 -11.12 11.61
CA ALA A 132 -10.01 -11.34 12.72
C ALA A 132 -9.31 -11.26 14.08
N ALA A 133 -8.09 -11.80 14.20
CA ALA A 133 -7.33 -11.74 15.44
C ALA A 133 -6.86 -10.31 15.79
N LEU A 134 -6.53 -9.49 14.78
CA LEU A 134 -6.17 -8.08 14.98
C LEU A 134 -7.37 -7.24 15.39
N GLU A 135 -8.53 -7.45 14.75
CA GLU A 135 -9.79 -6.80 15.13
C GLU A 135 -10.21 -7.17 16.56
N ALA A 136 -10.11 -8.45 16.93
CA ALA A 136 -10.36 -8.91 18.29
C ALA A 136 -9.38 -8.32 19.32
N ALA A 137 -8.18 -7.92 18.89
CA ALA A 137 -7.20 -7.19 19.72
C ALA A 137 -7.44 -5.67 19.76
N GLY A 138 -8.52 -5.18 19.13
CA GLY A 138 -8.92 -3.77 19.12
C GLY A 138 -8.22 -2.92 18.07
N ALA A 139 -7.50 -3.53 17.12
CA ALA A 139 -6.92 -2.81 16.00
C ALA A 139 -7.95 -2.62 14.88
N ARG A 140 -8.01 -1.41 14.33
CA ARG A 140 -8.70 -1.12 13.07
C ARG A 140 -7.71 -0.94 11.93
N TYR A 141 -6.61 -0.23 12.20
CA TYR A 141 -5.61 0.07 11.21
C TYR A 141 -4.33 -0.72 11.47
N ALA A 142 -3.82 -1.37 10.42
CA ALA A 142 -2.46 -1.92 10.39
C ALA A 142 -1.65 -1.14 9.34
N VAL A 143 -0.70 -0.33 9.82
CA VAL A 143 0.15 0.52 8.99
C VAL A 143 1.47 -0.16 8.75
N MET A 144 1.77 -0.40 7.47
CA MET A 144 3.06 -0.94 7.06
C MET A 144 4.10 0.17 7.03
N VAL A 145 5.26 -0.08 7.60
CA VAL A 145 6.38 0.87 7.64
C VAL A 145 7.66 0.13 7.30
N VAL A 146 8.46 0.72 6.43
CA VAL A 146 9.83 0.26 6.15
C VAL A 146 10.79 1.30 6.66
N PHE A 147 11.71 0.89 7.53
CA PHE A 147 12.76 1.75 8.05
C PHE A 147 14.11 1.34 7.48
N SER A 148 14.96 2.30 7.15
CA SER A 148 16.40 2.10 7.00
C SER A 148 17.07 2.36 8.34
N TYR A 149 17.27 1.30 9.12
CA TYR A 149 17.74 1.38 10.51
C TYR A 149 19.06 2.14 10.64
N ASN A 150 20.00 1.82 9.74
CA ASN A 150 21.35 2.38 9.71
C ASN A 150 21.51 3.57 8.76
N ASP A 151 20.41 4.28 8.48
CA ASP A 151 20.38 5.61 7.84
C ASP A 151 20.86 5.63 6.38
N VAL A 152 20.74 4.50 5.66
CA VAL A 152 21.10 4.40 4.23
C VAL A 152 19.88 4.73 3.35
N PRO A 153 19.94 5.75 2.48
CA PRO A 153 18.84 6.09 1.60
C PRO A 153 18.51 5.00 0.60
N PHE A 154 17.22 4.88 0.23
CA PHE A 154 16.74 3.80 -0.64
C PHE A 154 17.38 3.80 -2.04
N ASP A 155 17.67 4.97 -2.61
CA ASP A 155 18.33 5.09 -3.93
C ASP A 155 19.79 4.61 -3.99
N ARG A 156 20.41 4.31 -2.84
CA ARG A 156 21.76 3.74 -2.78
C ARG A 156 21.78 2.22 -2.85
N LEU A 157 20.62 1.57 -2.75
CA LEU A 157 20.54 0.11 -2.78
C LEU A 157 20.40 -0.37 -4.23
N PRO A 158 21.16 -1.40 -4.64
CA PRO A 158 21.00 -2.02 -5.95
C PRO A 158 19.58 -2.51 -6.24
N GLU A 159 18.92 -3.06 -5.21
CA GLU A 159 17.53 -3.51 -5.28
C GLU A 159 16.89 -3.34 -3.90
N ALA A 160 15.72 -2.72 -3.86
CA ALA A 160 14.91 -2.59 -2.66
C ALA A 160 13.44 -2.47 -3.05
N PHE A 161 12.59 -3.34 -2.53
CA PHE A 161 11.17 -3.33 -2.84
C PHE A 161 10.33 -3.92 -1.72
N THR A 162 9.07 -3.52 -1.69
CA THR A 162 8.15 -3.90 -0.63
C THR A 162 6.73 -4.03 -1.16
N GLY A 163 5.85 -4.68 -0.42
CA GLY A 163 4.46 -4.84 -0.84
C GLY A 163 3.73 -5.91 -0.04
N PHE A 164 2.67 -6.46 -0.64
CA PHE A 164 1.87 -7.49 0.01
C PHE A 164 1.32 -8.55 -0.94
N ALA A 165 1.02 -9.69 -0.37
CA ALA A 165 0.38 -10.83 -1.00
C ALA A 165 -0.80 -11.32 -0.15
N GLY A 166 -1.83 -11.82 -0.82
CA GLY A 166 -2.88 -12.59 -0.15
C GLY A 166 -2.33 -13.94 0.28
N LEU A 167 -2.74 -14.43 1.45
CA LEU A 167 -2.45 -15.78 1.89
C LEU A 167 -3.72 -16.62 1.77
N ASP A 168 -3.65 -17.72 1.01
CA ASP A 168 -4.71 -18.72 1.03
C ASP A 168 -4.66 -19.49 2.37
N ASP A 169 -5.81 -19.75 2.98
CA ASP A 169 -5.96 -20.43 4.28
C ASP A 169 -5.24 -21.78 4.37
N ALA A 170 -4.97 -22.41 3.23
CA ALA A 170 -4.32 -23.70 3.12
C ALA A 170 -2.80 -23.69 3.37
N ARG A 171 -2.15 -22.53 3.52
CA ARG A 171 -0.68 -22.48 3.65
C ARG A 171 -0.23 -22.26 5.10
N PRO A 172 0.45 -23.24 5.72
CA PRO A 172 1.10 -23.03 7.00
C PRO A 172 2.20 -21.96 6.88
N GLY A 173 2.42 -21.24 7.99
CA GLY A 173 3.48 -20.24 8.12
C GLY A 173 4.85 -20.80 7.72
N GLY A 174 5.66 -19.99 7.02
CA GLY A 174 6.98 -20.39 6.51
C GLY A 174 7.04 -20.84 5.04
N SER A 175 5.91 -20.94 4.33
CA SER A 175 5.93 -21.19 2.88
C SER A 175 6.56 -20.01 2.12
N PRO A 176 7.42 -20.22 1.11
CA PRO A 176 7.98 -19.15 0.29
C PRO A 176 6.90 -18.26 -0.35
N LEU A 177 7.18 -16.96 -0.49
CA LEU A 177 6.30 -16.03 -1.19
C LEU A 177 6.14 -16.47 -2.65
N SER A 178 4.90 -16.74 -3.07
CA SER A 178 4.62 -17.03 -4.48
C SER A 178 4.43 -15.72 -5.24
N ALA A 179 5.18 -15.53 -6.33
CA ALA A 179 5.04 -14.35 -7.20
C ALA A 179 3.60 -14.17 -7.71
N ARG A 180 2.82 -15.25 -7.88
CA ARG A 180 1.41 -15.20 -8.30
C ARG A 180 0.48 -14.63 -7.21
N ALA A 181 0.87 -14.75 -5.95
CA ALA A 181 0.09 -14.28 -4.81
C ALA A 181 0.33 -12.79 -4.52
N VAL A 182 1.42 -12.20 -5.06
CA VAL A 182 1.72 -10.77 -4.93
C VAL A 182 0.61 -9.95 -5.59
N ARG A 183 0.05 -9.03 -4.81
CA ARG A 183 -1.03 -8.13 -5.24
C ARG A 183 -0.50 -6.74 -5.51
N GLN A 184 0.36 -6.25 -4.63
CA GLN A 184 1.08 -5.00 -4.83
C GLN A 184 2.55 -5.16 -4.51
N ARG A 185 3.36 -4.43 -5.27
CA ARG A 185 4.79 -4.27 -5.07
C ARG A 185 5.16 -2.86 -5.50
N MET A 186 5.99 -2.20 -4.71
CA MET A 186 6.68 -0.97 -5.07
C MET A 186 8.17 -1.11 -4.85
N ASP A 187 8.95 -0.49 -5.73
CA ASP A 187 10.36 -0.29 -5.51
C ASP A 187 10.54 0.87 -4.51
N LEU A 188 11.43 0.68 -3.54
CA LEU A 188 11.81 1.71 -2.59
C LEU A 188 12.86 2.59 -3.28
N THR A 189 12.58 3.89 -3.42
CA THR A 189 13.39 4.79 -4.25
C THR A 189 13.54 6.17 -3.62
N GLY A 190 14.56 6.90 -4.07
CA GLY A 190 14.86 8.27 -3.65
C GLY A 190 15.70 8.36 -2.38
N ASP A 191 16.06 9.59 -1.99
CA ASP A 191 16.87 9.89 -0.79
C ASP A 191 16.09 9.70 0.53
N ALA A 192 15.05 8.87 0.52
CA ALA A 192 14.22 8.58 1.68
C ALA A 192 14.78 7.41 2.49
N LYS A 193 14.45 7.39 3.78
CA LYS A 193 14.93 6.39 4.76
C LYS A 193 13.80 5.74 5.55
N VAL A 194 12.61 6.32 5.43
CA VAL A 194 11.38 5.76 5.99
C VAL A 194 10.35 5.78 4.88
N SER A 195 9.71 4.64 4.66
CA SER A 195 8.57 4.52 3.77
C SER A 195 7.36 4.06 4.58
N VAL A 196 6.20 4.66 4.32
CA VAL A 196 4.88 4.17 4.74
C VAL A 196 4.15 3.79 3.45
N PRO A 197 4.27 2.54 2.99
CA PRO A 197 3.73 2.11 1.69
C PRO A 197 2.21 2.10 1.66
N LEU A 198 1.59 1.57 2.72
CA LEU A 198 0.15 1.35 2.77
C LEU A 198 -0.42 1.33 4.20
N ILE A 199 -1.72 1.64 4.27
CA ILE A 199 -2.56 1.48 5.45
C ILE A 199 -3.58 0.38 5.15
N VAL A 200 -3.70 -0.63 6.01
CA VAL A 200 -4.77 -1.63 5.97
C VAL A 200 -5.87 -1.21 6.93
N ASP A 201 -7.09 -1.00 6.44
CA ASP A 201 -8.29 -0.81 7.27
C ASP A 201 -9.01 -2.17 7.37
N LEU A 202 -8.89 -2.79 8.54
CA LEU A 202 -9.36 -4.14 8.82
C LEU A 202 -10.88 -4.22 8.84
N ALA A 203 -11.54 -3.20 9.38
CA ALA A 203 -13.00 -3.14 9.50
C ALA A 203 -13.67 -3.07 8.12
N GLU A 204 -13.03 -2.38 7.20
CA GLU A 204 -13.56 -2.10 5.86
C GLU A 204 -12.93 -3.00 4.78
N ARG A 205 -12.02 -3.90 5.20
CA ARG A 205 -11.29 -4.86 4.36
C ARG A 205 -10.72 -4.23 3.09
N ARG A 206 -10.06 -3.07 3.26
CA ARG A 206 -9.44 -2.28 2.20
C ARG A 206 -8.02 -1.88 2.58
N PHE A 207 -7.22 -1.56 1.58
CA PHE A 207 -5.94 -0.90 1.78
C PHE A 207 -5.93 0.46 1.08
N THR A 208 -5.30 1.44 1.71
CA THR A 208 -4.99 2.74 1.10
C THR A 208 -3.52 2.76 0.72
N TRP A 209 -3.25 3.03 -0.55
CA TRP A 209 -1.91 3.15 -1.08
C TRP A 209 -1.34 4.54 -0.77
N THR A 210 -0.44 4.64 0.19
CA THR A 210 0.03 5.93 0.70
C THR A 210 1.31 6.39 0.00
N ASP A 211 2.22 5.47 -0.36
CA ASP A 211 3.51 5.78 -1.01
C ASP A 211 4.19 7.02 -0.38
N LEU A 212 4.22 7.08 0.96
CA LEU A 212 4.80 8.21 1.68
C LEU A 212 6.23 7.89 2.01
N ASN A 213 7.14 8.73 1.55
CA ASN A 213 8.56 8.62 1.82
C ASN A 213 8.97 9.86 2.62
N THR A 214 9.65 9.66 3.75
CA THR A 214 10.16 10.76 4.57
C THR A 214 11.67 10.65 4.76
N THR A 215 12.32 11.82 4.72
CA THR A 215 13.72 12.01 5.04
C THR A 215 13.81 12.19 6.55
N ALA A 216 14.10 11.12 7.26
CA ALA A 216 14.37 11.22 8.69
C ALA A 216 15.84 11.61 8.91
N THR A 217 16.07 12.57 9.80
CA THR A 217 17.41 12.92 10.28
C THR A 217 17.66 12.17 11.59
N SER A 218 18.82 11.48 11.69
CA SER A 218 19.25 10.54 12.75
C SER A 218 18.80 9.09 12.56
N GLY A 219 19.74 8.14 12.60
CA GLY A 219 19.44 6.69 12.51
C GLY A 219 18.70 6.12 13.72
N TYR A 220 18.55 4.79 13.76
CA TYR A 220 17.79 4.05 14.78
C TYR A 220 16.28 4.37 14.74
N HIS A 221 15.64 4.08 13.60
CA HIS A 221 14.19 4.27 13.44
C HIS A 221 13.42 3.04 13.90
N SER A 222 12.29 3.26 14.57
CA SER A 222 11.36 2.18 14.96
C SER A 222 9.96 2.75 15.13
N VAL A 223 8.95 1.86 15.14
CA VAL A 223 7.57 2.26 15.46
C VAL A 223 7.46 2.84 16.87
N ALA A 224 8.23 2.30 17.83
CA ALA A 224 8.24 2.83 19.20
C ALA A 224 8.67 4.31 19.27
N ARG A 225 9.52 4.77 18.34
CA ARG A 225 10.01 6.15 18.29
C ARG A 225 9.09 7.09 17.51
N HIS A 226 8.43 6.59 16.46
CA HIS A 226 7.71 7.42 15.48
C HIS A 226 6.18 7.19 15.46
N GLY A 227 5.65 6.36 16.36
CA GLY A 227 4.24 5.93 16.36
C GLY A 227 3.23 7.07 16.27
N ASP A 228 3.33 8.09 17.13
CA ASP A 228 2.37 9.21 17.12
C ASP A 228 2.44 10.02 15.83
N THR A 229 3.64 10.24 15.29
CA THR A 229 3.84 10.92 14.00
C THR A 229 3.27 10.10 12.84
N ILE A 230 3.46 8.78 12.86
CA ILE A 230 2.88 7.87 11.86
C ILE A 230 1.35 7.91 11.93
N ALA A 231 0.79 7.88 13.13
CA ALA A 231 -0.65 7.95 13.36
C ALA A 231 -1.26 9.24 12.78
N ALA A 232 -0.68 10.40 13.12
CA ALA A 232 -1.12 11.69 12.60
C ALA A 232 -1.02 11.75 11.07
N LEU A 233 0.14 11.36 10.50
CA LEU A 233 0.36 11.34 9.06
C LEU A 233 -0.67 10.45 8.32
N CYS A 234 -0.93 9.25 8.86
CA CYS A 234 -1.86 8.32 8.24
C CYS A 234 -3.30 8.80 8.35
N GLY A 235 -3.69 9.38 9.50
CA GLY A 235 -4.98 10.04 9.67
C GLY A 235 -5.20 11.15 8.66
N ASP A 236 -4.23 12.06 8.53
CA ASP A 236 -4.28 13.15 7.56
C ASP A 236 -4.38 12.64 6.11
N VAL A 237 -3.70 11.54 5.78
CA VAL A 237 -3.78 10.95 4.43
C VAL A 237 -5.16 10.36 4.16
N LEU A 238 -5.74 9.59 5.10
CA LEU A 238 -7.11 9.08 4.92
C LEU A 238 -8.12 10.23 4.78
N ASP A 239 -7.98 11.27 5.61
CA ASP A 239 -8.84 12.45 5.56
C ASP A 239 -8.65 13.26 4.28
N HIS A 240 -7.43 13.38 3.77
CA HIS A 240 -7.13 14.15 2.55
C HIS A 240 -7.70 13.49 1.29
N PHE A 241 -7.67 12.16 1.26
CA PHE A 241 -8.12 11.34 0.13
C PHE A 241 -9.52 10.73 0.32
N ALA A 242 -10.28 11.23 1.30
CA ALA A 242 -11.66 10.84 1.50
C ALA A 242 -12.48 11.06 0.20
N PRO A 243 -13.43 10.16 -0.15
CA PRO A 243 -14.14 10.19 -1.44
C PRO A 243 -14.89 11.50 -1.73
N ASP A 244 -15.30 12.24 -0.70
CA ASP A 244 -15.99 13.53 -0.80
C ASP A 244 -15.04 14.72 -1.06
N ARG A 245 -13.73 14.52 -0.93
CA ARG A 245 -12.72 15.59 -1.04
C ARG A 245 -11.91 15.56 -2.32
N ARG A 246 -11.99 14.50 -3.12
CA ARG A 246 -11.20 14.34 -4.35
C ARG A 246 -12.01 13.72 -5.48
N ALA A 247 -11.69 14.12 -6.71
CA ALA A 247 -12.17 13.42 -7.88
C ALA A 247 -11.50 12.05 -7.99
N THR A 248 -12.30 11.07 -8.38
CA THR A 248 -11.92 9.68 -8.55
C THR A 248 -11.98 9.29 -10.03
N LEU A 249 -11.39 8.15 -10.40
CA LEU A 249 -11.56 7.63 -11.75
C LEU A 249 -13.01 7.27 -12.04
N TRP A 250 -13.82 6.96 -11.01
CA TRP A 250 -15.28 6.82 -11.14
C TRP A 250 -15.96 8.09 -11.66
N ASP A 251 -15.58 9.25 -11.11
CA ASP A 251 -16.14 10.54 -11.53
C ASP A 251 -15.86 10.84 -13.01
N VAL A 252 -14.61 10.63 -13.41
CA VAL A 252 -14.16 10.81 -14.80
C VAL A 252 -14.85 9.80 -15.72
N ALA A 253 -14.97 8.55 -15.30
CA ALA A 253 -15.60 7.49 -16.08
C ALA A 253 -17.11 7.75 -16.27
N CYS A 254 -17.82 8.19 -15.23
CA CYS A 254 -19.22 8.58 -15.31
C CYS A 254 -19.43 9.76 -16.27
N ALA A 255 -18.64 10.82 -16.13
CA ALA A 255 -18.72 11.97 -17.03
C ALA A 255 -18.48 11.58 -18.50
N ARG A 256 -17.45 10.76 -18.74
CA ARG A 256 -17.12 10.28 -20.09
C ARG A 256 -18.20 9.37 -20.66
N ALA A 257 -18.70 8.41 -19.88
CA ALA A 257 -19.76 7.51 -20.31
C ALA A 257 -21.07 8.24 -20.60
N ALA A 258 -21.48 9.15 -19.71
CA ALA A 258 -22.67 9.96 -19.90
C ALA A 258 -22.60 10.81 -21.16
N HIS A 259 -21.42 11.35 -21.50
CA HIS A 259 -21.25 12.08 -22.74
C HIS A 259 -21.30 11.15 -23.97
N ALA A 260 -20.60 10.02 -23.90
CA ALA A 260 -20.31 9.17 -25.04
C ALA A 260 -21.49 8.28 -25.48
N THR A 261 -22.37 7.87 -24.58
CA THR A 261 -23.49 6.97 -24.87
C THR A 261 -24.72 7.25 -24.02
N GLY A 262 -25.89 6.81 -24.50
CA GLY A 262 -27.14 6.80 -23.74
C GLY A 262 -27.36 5.53 -22.92
N GLU A 263 -26.52 4.49 -23.04
CA GLU A 263 -26.64 3.26 -22.26
C GLU A 263 -25.36 2.96 -21.48
N VAL A 264 -25.48 2.85 -20.16
CA VAL A 264 -24.36 2.57 -19.25
C VAL A 264 -24.70 1.38 -18.36
N LEU A 265 -23.80 0.41 -18.33
CA LEU A 265 -23.80 -0.71 -17.40
C LEU A 265 -22.81 -0.41 -16.28
N VAL A 266 -23.19 -0.65 -15.04
CA VAL A 266 -22.29 -0.56 -13.88
C VAL A 266 -22.20 -1.92 -13.23
N ARG A 267 -20.97 -2.45 -13.11
CA ARG A 267 -20.67 -3.60 -12.28
C ARG A 267 -20.43 -3.11 -10.85
N GLY A 268 -21.35 -3.44 -9.96
CA GLY A 268 -21.34 -3.03 -8.58
C GLY A 268 -20.30 -3.77 -7.74
N LEU A 269 -19.99 -3.22 -6.56
CA LEU A 269 -19.10 -3.88 -5.58
C LEU A 269 -19.67 -5.22 -5.06
N ASP A 270 -20.99 -5.38 -5.12
CA ASP A 270 -21.72 -6.61 -4.82
C ASP A 270 -21.69 -7.63 -5.97
N GLY A 271 -21.00 -7.32 -7.07
CA GLY A 271 -20.95 -8.14 -8.28
C GLY A 271 -22.19 -8.05 -9.16
N ALA A 272 -23.25 -7.37 -8.74
CA ALA A 272 -24.44 -7.19 -9.55
C ALA A 272 -24.18 -6.18 -10.67
N VAL A 273 -24.70 -6.47 -11.87
CA VAL A 273 -24.66 -5.52 -12.98
C VAL A 273 -25.98 -4.78 -13.05
N ARG A 274 -25.94 -3.45 -13.07
CA ARG A 274 -27.12 -2.58 -13.16
C ARG A 274 -27.03 -1.73 -14.42
N ARG A 275 -28.17 -1.33 -14.99
CA ARG A 275 -28.27 -0.57 -16.23
C ARG A 275 -28.79 0.83 -15.96
N TRP A 276 -28.26 1.80 -16.69
CA TRP A 276 -28.77 3.16 -16.79
C TRP A 276 -28.97 3.51 -18.26
N ARG A 277 -30.10 4.13 -18.57
CA ARG A 277 -30.44 4.71 -19.87
C ARG A 277 -30.70 6.19 -19.68
N ARG A 278 -30.16 6.99 -20.59
CA ARG A 278 -30.43 8.41 -20.65
C ARG A 278 -31.71 8.65 -21.43
N GLU A 279 -32.68 9.29 -20.79
CA GLU A 279 -33.90 9.71 -21.49
C GLU A 279 -33.59 10.79 -22.53
N PRO A 280 -34.32 10.86 -23.67
CA PRO A 280 -34.04 11.85 -24.72
C PRO A 280 -34.06 13.32 -24.23
N ALA A 281 -34.86 13.62 -23.21
CA ALA A 281 -34.97 14.95 -22.62
C ALA A 281 -33.99 15.21 -21.46
N GLU A 282 -33.26 14.18 -21.00
CA GLU A 282 -32.34 14.29 -19.86
C GLU A 282 -31.01 14.94 -20.30
N PRO A 283 -30.60 16.07 -19.69
CA PRO A 283 -29.30 16.66 -19.97
C PRO A 283 -28.15 15.72 -19.61
N VAL A 284 -27.05 15.77 -20.38
CA VAL A 284 -25.83 14.96 -20.13
C VAL A 284 -25.35 15.05 -18.68
N GLY A 285 -25.38 16.26 -18.10
CA GLY A 285 -24.98 16.49 -16.72
C GLY A 285 -25.87 15.79 -15.70
N GLY A 286 -27.20 15.79 -15.91
CA GLY A 286 -28.14 15.08 -15.05
C GLY A 286 -27.95 13.57 -15.10
N PHE A 287 -27.70 13.03 -16.30
CA PHE A 287 -27.38 11.61 -16.47
C PHE A 287 -26.04 11.24 -15.79
N ALA A 288 -25.02 12.08 -15.94
CA ALA A 288 -23.74 11.89 -15.27
C ALA A 288 -23.87 11.90 -13.73
N GLU A 289 -24.72 12.77 -13.18
CA GLU A 289 -24.99 12.83 -11.74
C GLU A 289 -25.75 11.58 -11.25
N ARG A 290 -26.78 11.11 -11.98
CA ARG A 290 -27.46 9.84 -11.72
C ARG A 290 -26.48 8.66 -11.66
N LEU A 291 -25.57 8.59 -12.62
CA LEU A 291 -24.51 7.59 -12.63
C LEU A 291 -23.59 7.73 -11.41
N ARG A 292 -23.05 8.94 -11.16
CA ARG A 292 -22.12 9.17 -10.04
C ARG A 292 -22.72 8.80 -8.69
N LEU A 293 -24.00 9.11 -8.47
CA LEU A 293 -24.74 8.78 -7.25
C LEU A 293 -25.31 7.36 -7.25
N ARG A 294 -25.21 6.61 -8.35
CA ARG A 294 -25.83 5.30 -8.58
C ARG A 294 -27.34 5.32 -8.33
N HIS A 295 -27.96 6.47 -8.57
CA HIS A 295 -29.37 6.67 -8.27
C HIS A 295 -30.26 6.14 -9.40
N ALA A 296 -31.36 5.49 -9.03
CA ALA A 296 -32.42 5.03 -9.95
C ALA A 296 -31.90 4.24 -11.18
N PRO A 297 -31.28 3.05 -10.98
CA PRO A 297 -31.00 2.14 -12.09
C PRO A 297 -32.30 1.73 -12.81
N ASP A 298 -32.19 1.49 -14.12
CA ASP A 298 -33.29 1.08 -14.97
C ASP A 298 -33.54 -0.42 -14.87
N GLY A 299 -34.64 -0.76 -14.18
CA GLY A 299 -35.10 -2.14 -14.02
C GLY A 299 -34.28 -2.96 -13.00
N PRO A 300 -34.51 -4.28 -12.92
CA PRO A 300 -33.76 -5.16 -12.04
C PRO A 300 -32.31 -5.35 -12.52
N PRO A 301 -31.42 -5.86 -11.66
CA PRO A 301 -30.07 -6.25 -12.06
C PRO A 301 -30.06 -7.15 -13.29
N VAL A 302 -29.07 -6.91 -14.17
CA VAL A 302 -28.90 -7.65 -15.41
C VAL A 302 -28.35 -9.04 -15.11
N THR A 303 -29.05 -10.06 -15.60
CA THR A 303 -28.69 -11.48 -15.40
C THR A 303 -27.87 -12.05 -16.55
N VAL A 304 -27.91 -11.41 -17.72
CA VAL A 304 -27.15 -11.83 -18.91
C VAL A 304 -25.65 -11.57 -18.67
N PRO A 305 -24.76 -12.53 -19.00
CA PRO A 305 -23.31 -12.34 -18.85
C PRO A 305 -22.78 -11.13 -19.62
N LEU A 306 -21.83 -10.40 -19.02
CA LEU A 306 -21.21 -9.21 -19.63
C LEU A 306 -20.60 -9.47 -21.03
N PRO A 307 -19.87 -10.59 -21.29
CA PRO A 307 -19.35 -10.85 -22.63
C PRO A 307 -20.43 -10.97 -23.70
N GLU A 308 -21.60 -11.52 -23.34
CA GLU A 308 -22.74 -11.65 -24.26
C GLU A 308 -23.40 -10.28 -24.50
N LEU A 309 -23.57 -9.47 -23.45
CA LEU A 309 -24.12 -8.11 -23.57
C LEU A 309 -23.28 -7.16 -24.41
N LEU A 310 -21.96 -7.39 -24.45
CA LEU A 310 -20.99 -6.57 -25.17
C LEU A 310 -20.65 -7.13 -26.55
N ALA A 311 -21.05 -8.37 -26.85
CA ALA A 311 -20.70 -9.02 -28.11
C ALA A 311 -21.19 -8.23 -29.32
N GLY A 312 -20.28 -7.93 -30.26
CA GLY A 312 -20.60 -7.21 -31.50
C GLY A 312 -20.88 -5.72 -31.34
N ARG A 313 -20.82 -5.17 -30.12
CA ARG A 313 -21.09 -3.75 -29.84
C ARG A 313 -19.80 -2.96 -29.65
N ARG A 314 -19.80 -1.71 -30.09
CA ARG A 314 -18.73 -0.76 -29.77
C ARG A 314 -18.88 -0.27 -28.34
N ALA A 315 -18.00 -0.70 -27.44
CA ALA A 315 -18.09 -0.42 -26.01
C ALA A 315 -16.98 0.49 -25.49
N PHE A 316 -17.34 1.42 -24.59
CA PHE A 316 -16.38 2.09 -23.71
C PHE A 316 -16.25 1.29 -22.41
N LEU A 317 -15.03 0.86 -22.07
CA LEU A 317 -14.76 0.03 -20.90
C LEU A 317 -13.89 0.80 -19.90
N ALA A 318 -14.41 1.01 -18.70
CA ALA A 318 -13.67 1.54 -17.56
C ALA A 318 -13.65 0.47 -16.47
N LEU A 319 -12.61 -0.38 -16.50
CA LEU A 319 -12.49 -1.58 -15.67
C LEU A 319 -11.28 -1.48 -14.74
N LEU A 320 -11.41 -2.01 -13.52
CA LEU A 320 -10.31 -2.09 -12.56
C LEU A 320 -9.27 -3.15 -12.98
N ASP A 321 -9.73 -4.38 -13.23
CA ASP A 321 -8.87 -5.56 -13.46
C ASP A 321 -8.71 -5.94 -14.94
N ALA A 322 -9.39 -5.22 -15.85
CA ALA A 322 -9.40 -5.51 -17.30
C ALA A 322 -9.67 -7.00 -17.61
N ASP A 323 -10.65 -7.57 -16.91
CA ASP A 323 -10.98 -8.99 -16.87
C ASP A 323 -11.96 -9.45 -17.96
N LEU A 324 -12.30 -8.56 -18.89
CA LEU A 324 -13.17 -8.85 -20.02
C LEU A 324 -12.37 -8.94 -21.33
N PRO A 325 -12.71 -9.90 -22.21
CA PRO A 325 -12.07 -10.01 -23.52
C PRO A 325 -12.43 -8.77 -24.36
N VAL A 326 -11.42 -8.06 -24.88
CA VAL A 326 -11.61 -6.93 -25.79
C VAL A 326 -12.01 -7.49 -27.17
N PRO A 327 -13.21 -7.19 -27.71
CA PRO A 327 -13.57 -7.59 -29.06
C PRO A 327 -12.68 -6.87 -30.09
N PRO A 328 -12.26 -7.54 -31.18
CA PRO A 328 -11.28 -7.00 -32.13
C PRO A 328 -11.70 -5.70 -32.85
N ALA A 329 -12.99 -5.32 -32.81
CA ALA A 329 -13.53 -4.10 -33.42
C ALA A 329 -13.74 -2.93 -32.43
N SER A 330 -13.30 -3.05 -31.17
CA SER A 330 -13.49 -2.02 -30.15
C SER A 330 -12.26 -1.10 -30.04
N THR A 331 -12.48 0.21 -30.10
CA THR A 331 -11.50 1.22 -29.65
C THR A 331 -11.46 1.21 -28.13
N ALA A 332 -10.79 0.20 -27.57
CA ALA A 332 -10.57 0.11 -26.13
C ALA A 332 -9.53 1.16 -25.69
N SER A 333 -9.99 2.30 -25.20
CA SER A 333 -9.21 3.17 -24.32
C SER A 333 -9.10 2.47 -22.96
N CYS A 334 -8.26 1.43 -22.89
CA CYS A 334 -8.00 0.71 -21.67
C CYS A 334 -7.06 1.54 -20.80
N THR A 335 -7.58 2.28 -19.82
CA THR A 335 -6.77 2.73 -18.68
C THR A 335 -6.66 1.58 -17.70
N ALA A 336 -6.14 0.45 -18.17
CA ALA A 336 -5.87 -0.68 -17.29
C ALA A 336 -4.60 -0.37 -16.51
N CYS A 337 -4.74 -0.47 -15.19
CA CYS A 337 -3.66 -0.89 -14.31
C CYS A 337 -3.26 -2.33 -14.69
N THR A 338 -2.62 -2.49 -15.86
CA THR A 338 -2.24 -3.82 -16.35
C THR A 338 -1.14 -4.39 -15.47
N ARG A 339 -1.38 -5.60 -14.96
CA ARG A 339 -0.36 -6.53 -14.47
C ARG A 339 0.78 -6.56 -15.50
N ALA A 340 1.94 -6.00 -15.16
CA ALA A 340 3.15 -6.29 -15.91
C ALA A 340 3.41 -7.81 -15.81
N ARG A 341 3.41 -8.51 -16.95
CA ARG A 341 3.86 -9.90 -17.01
C ARG A 341 5.33 -9.92 -16.64
N TRP A 342 5.63 -10.40 -15.44
CA TRP A 342 6.99 -10.62 -15.01
C TRP A 342 7.46 -12.00 -15.48
N THR A 343 8.60 -12.01 -16.17
CA THR A 343 9.42 -13.19 -16.40
C THR A 343 10.31 -13.39 -15.16
N PRO A 344 10.23 -14.54 -14.46
CA PRO A 344 11.15 -14.83 -13.37
C PRO A 344 12.61 -14.78 -13.84
N PRO A 345 13.56 -14.30 -13.01
CA PRO A 345 14.96 -14.63 -13.20
C PRO A 345 15.06 -16.16 -13.20
N ARG A 346 15.81 -16.69 -14.16
CA ARG A 346 15.92 -18.12 -14.49
C ARG A 346 16.59 -18.99 -13.40
N THR A 347 16.63 -18.54 -12.16
CA THR A 347 17.28 -19.25 -11.06
C THR A 347 16.21 -19.64 -10.04
N PRO A 348 15.92 -20.95 -9.87
CA PRO A 348 15.01 -21.38 -8.82
C PRO A 348 15.59 -20.93 -7.48
N CYS A 349 14.77 -20.25 -6.67
CA CYS A 349 15.03 -20.09 -5.25
C CYS A 349 15.04 -21.51 -4.66
N ALA A 350 16.23 -22.09 -4.52
CA ALA A 350 16.41 -23.33 -3.79
C ALA A 350 16.12 -23.04 -2.32
N ALA A 351 14.85 -23.23 -1.92
CA ALA A 351 14.52 -23.48 -0.54
C ALA A 351 15.33 -24.71 -0.11
N SER A 352 16.24 -24.55 0.84
CA SER A 352 16.96 -25.69 1.43
C SER A 352 15.92 -26.61 2.09
N PRO A 353 15.79 -27.88 1.67
CA PRO A 353 14.87 -28.80 2.29
C PRO A 353 15.54 -29.40 3.53
N ARG A 354 15.37 -28.75 4.69
CA ARG A 354 15.38 -29.33 6.06
C ARG A 354 15.56 -28.22 7.08
N ALA A 355 14.44 -27.73 7.61
CA ALA A 355 14.39 -27.16 8.96
C ALA A 355 13.00 -27.44 9.52
N THR A 356 12.78 -28.67 9.99
CA THR A 356 11.68 -28.97 10.90
C THR A 356 11.94 -28.20 12.19
N TRP A 357 11.20 -27.11 12.39
CA TRP A 357 11.23 -26.35 13.63
C TRP A 357 10.65 -27.20 14.77
N SER A 358 11.44 -27.42 15.82
CA SER A 358 10.98 -27.92 17.12
C SER A 358 11.27 -26.85 18.16
N PRO A 359 10.33 -26.56 19.08
CA PRO A 359 10.52 -25.52 20.09
C PRO A 359 11.61 -25.92 21.10
N PRO A 360 12.47 -25.00 21.56
CA PRO A 360 13.50 -25.33 22.55
C PRO A 360 12.87 -25.56 23.92
N SER A 361 13.19 -26.70 24.54
CA SER A 361 12.91 -26.97 25.95
C SER A 361 13.75 -26.05 26.85
N PRO A 362 13.22 -25.60 28.01
CA PRO A 362 13.93 -24.68 28.89
C PRO A 362 15.08 -25.42 29.59
N ARG A 363 16.33 -24.95 29.41
CA ARG A 363 17.46 -25.40 30.23
C ARG A 363 17.67 -24.45 31.42
N PRO A 364 18.11 -24.97 32.59
CA PRO A 364 18.13 -24.22 33.84
C PRO A 364 19.30 -23.24 33.90
N ARG A 365 19.12 -22.14 34.65
CA ARG A 365 20.15 -21.16 34.98
C ARG A 365 21.18 -21.76 35.94
N GLU A 366 22.46 -21.64 35.63
CA GLU A 366 23.56 -21.77 36.60
C GLU A 366 24.13 -20.39 36.98
N PRO A 367 24.63 -20.22 38.22
CA PRO A 367 24.86 -18.91 38.83
C PRO A 367 26.25 -18.32 38.53
N GLY A 368 26.32 -16.99 38.61
CA GLY A 368 27.42 -16.16 38.12
C GLY A 368 28.79 -16.37 38.76
N ARG A 369 29.83 -16.13 37.96
CA ARG A 369 31.20 -15.92 38.42
C ARG A 369 31.55 -14.43 38.33
N ALA A 370 31.85 -13.87 39.49
CA ALA A 370 32.51 -12.58 39.65
C ALA A 370 33.93 -12.64 39.06
N LEU A 371 34.32 -11.61 38.33
CA LEU A 371 35.72 -11.36 37.95
C LEU A 371 36.22 -10.14 38.72
N ALA A 372 37.23 -10.39 39.54
CA ALA A 372 37.92 -9.43 40.37
C ALA A 372 38.83 -8.51 39.53
N TYR A 373 38.88 -7.24 39.96
CA TYR A 373 39.68 -6.17 39.38
C TYR A 373 41.03 -6.11 40.14
N SER A 374 42.15 -6.24 39.43
CA SER A 374 43.50 -5.99 39.97
C SER A 374 44.10 -4.77 39.26
N GLY A 375 44.48 -3.76 40.06
CA GLY A 375 44.95 -2.48 39.58
C GLY A 375 46.42 -2.42 39.15
N GLY A 376 46.75 -1.32 38.47
CA GLY A 376 48.11 -0.83 38.23
C GLY A 376 48.07 0.69 38.02
N HIS A 377 48.67 1.42 38.93
CA HIS A 377 48.79 2.88 38.95
C HIS A 377 49.71 3.43 37.85
N ALA A 378 49.35 4.58 37.27
CA ALA A 378 50.31 5.65 36.97
C ALA A 378 49.63 7.03 36.97
N SER A 379 50.16 7.87 37.85
CA SER A 379 49.87 9.26 38.17
C SER A 379 49.79 10.26 37.00
N ARG A 380 48.88 11.24 37.10
CA ARG A 380 49.19 12.69 37.11
C ARG A 380 47.92 13.52 37.43
N ARG A 381 47.96 14.29 38.53
CA ARG A 381 47.00 15.36 38.87
C ARG A 381 47.25 16.60 37.99
N PRO A 382 46.27 17.51 37.86
CA PRO A 382 46.25 18.67 38.77
C PRO A 382 44.84 19.03 39.27
N ALA A 383 44.81 19.78 40.37
CA ALA A 383 43.65 20.47 40.96
C ALA A 383 44.10 21.92 41.29
N PRO A 384 43.22 22.85 41.73
CA PRO A 384 41.88 23.18 41.24
C PRO A 384 41.72 24.72 40.99
N SER A 385 40.51 25.07 40.58
CA SER A 385 39.88 26.40 40.43
C SER A 385 40.31 27.53 41.37
N ARG A 386 40.44 28.74 40.81
CA ARG A 386 40.25 30.02 41.51
C ARG A 386 39.21 30.89 40.79
N SER A 387 38.17 31.26 41.53
CA SER A 387 37.21 32.32 41.26
C SER A 387 37.78 33.67 41.72
N LEU A 388 37.58 34.76 40.96
CA LEU A 388 37.60 36.14 41.45
C LEU A 388 36.78 37.06 40.51
N SER A 389 35.65 37.53 41.03
CA SER A 389 35.05 38.88 40.94
C SER A 389 35.05 39.70 39.64
N GLY A 390 33.84 40.01 39.14
CA GLY A 390 33.25 41.36 39.10
C GLY A 390 33.85 42.47 38.19
N ARG A 391 33.17 42.72 37.04
CA ARG A 391 32.62 43.97 36.41
C ARG A 391 33.19 45.39 36.78
N PRO A 392 32.93 46.49 36.00
CA PRO A 392 32.30 46.63 34.66
C PRO A 392 32.88 47.71 33.67
N ALA A 393 32.35 47.69 32.43
CA ALA A 393 31.94 48.80 31.51
C ALA A 393 32.92 49.80 30.84
N THR A 394 32.48 50.21 29.63
CA THR A 394 32.94 51.27 28.68
C THR A 394 34.18 50.91 27.84
N SER A 395 34.21 51.04 26.51
CA SER A 395 33.55 51.95 25.55
C SER A 395 33.30 51.25 24.21
#